data_AF-A0A662GF37-F1
#
_entry.id   AF-A0A662GF37-F1
#
_cell.length_a   1.000
_cell.length_b   1.000
_cell.length_c   1.000
_cell.angle_alpha   90.00
_cell.angle_beta   90.00
_cell.angle_gamma   90.00
#
_symmetry.space_group_name_H-M   'P 1'
#
loop_
_entity.id
_entity.type
_entity.pdbx_description
1 polymer ?
#
loop_
_entity_poly.entity_id
_entity_poly.type
_entity_poly.pdbx_seq_one_letter_code
_entity_poly.pdbx_strand_id
1 'polypeptide(L)'
;KASPERIISKLASEHVLRSQLLAEIASGLASDVGSLRETLEMTLYAKQFNLLYLAGAVRRVLRELEEGGFVEVEGNGLKATPLGKRVSELYVDPRSASLMIECLKEREEKFSELTYLHMVASTPDMVRLYLRRGEYEWLDKVVEDREAELAFPPPPDPDEYEFFLASLKVALLLLDWIEENPDDYLYERYDIGPGDLYSIVQTGEWLLYAASELSRLLGLYEHLRELSLLKQRVKYGVRQELLELVSIKGIGRVRARALYSHGFKSLVDVVEADEDELARIPSIGPTLARRLKEAVLEGKPLPEARVESRRRATLDRFL
;
A
#
# COMPACT_ATOMS: atom_id res chain seq x y z
N LYS A 1 26.96 -8.19 35.20
CA LYS A 1 25.98 -7.61 34.25
C LYS A 1 26.71 -7.39 32.94
N ALA A 2 26.28 -8.01 31.84
CA ALA A 2 26.83 -7.70 30.52
C ALA A 2 26.39 -6.29 30.10
N SER A 3 27.25 -5.56 29.40
CA SER A 3 26.86 -4.31 28.75
C SER A 3 25.98 -4.61 27.53
N PRO A 4 25.02 -3.74 27.19
CA PRO A 4 24.21 -3.89 25.99
C PRO A 4 25.09 -3.90 24.73
N GLU A 5 24.55 -4.48 23.65
CA GLU A 5 25.21 -4.50 22.35
C GLU A 5 25.46 -3.07 21.84
N ARG A 6 26.51 -2.91 21.02
CA ARG A 6 26.81 -1.64 20.38
C ARG A 6 25.81 -1.34 19.27
N ILE A 7 25.42 -0.09 19.13
CA ILE A 7 24.62 0.39 17.99
C ILE A 7 25.49 0.34 16.72
N ILE A 8 25.01 -0.35 15.69
CA ILE A 8 25.69 -0.52 14.40
C ILE A 8 24.79 0.01 13.28
N SER A 9 25.36 0.82 12.39
CA SER A 9 24.67 1.33 11.20
C SER A 9 24.18 0.21 10.29
N LYS A 10 22.96 0.37 9.77
CA LYS A 10 22.33 -0.56 8.82
C LYS A 10 22.23 0.00 7.39
N LEU A 11 22.89 1.12 7.11
CA LEU A 11 22.85 1.81 5.81
C LEU A 11 23.32 0.92 4.63
N ALA A 12 24.18 -0.06 4.88
CA ALA A 12 24.68 -0.97 3.85
C ALA A 12 23.66 -1.98 3.33
N SER A 13 22.47 -2.06 3.92
CA SER A 13 21.37 -2.84 3.35
C SER A 13 20.96 -2.24 2.00
N GLU A 14 20.91 -3.05 0.94
CA GLU A 14 20.53 -2.57 -0.40
C GLU A 14 19.13 -1.97 -0.44
N HIS A 15 18.19 -2.49 0.35
CA HIS A 15 16.85 -1.91 0.50
C HIS A 15 16.91 -0.48 1.05
N VAL A 16 17.65 -0.26 2.15
CA VAL A 16 17.80 1.07 2.75
C VAL A 16 18.52 2.02 1.80
N LEU A 17 19.57 1.53 1.14
CA LEU A 17 20.39 2.33 0.24
C LEU A 17 19.60 2.75 -1.00
N ARG A 18 18.72 1.91 -1.54
CA ARG A 18 17.86 2.21 -2.70
C ARG A 18 16.98 3.42 -2.47
N SER A 19 16.19 3.40 -1.40
CA SER A 19 15.29 4.51 -1.06
C SER A 19 16.07 5.77 -0.69
N GLN A 20 17.18 5.63 0.05
CA GLN A 20 18.01 6.77 0.42
C GLN A 20 18.64 7.46 -0.80
N LEU A 21 19.26 6.70 -1.70
CA LEU A 21 19.91 7.27 -2.89
C LEU A 21 18.89 7.95 -3.81
N LEU A 22 17.72 7.34 -4.02
CA LEU A 22 16.66 7.99 -4.79
C LEU A 22 16.20 9.29 -4.13
N ALA A 23 16.01 9.30 -2.80
CA ALA A 23 15.57 10.49 -2.07
C ALA A 23 16.59 11.64 -2.16
N GLU A 24 17.89 11.35 -2.04
CA GLU A 24 18.94 12.36 -2.18
C GLU A 24 18.98 12.96 -3.59
N ILE A 25 18.84 12.13 -4.62
CA ILE A 25 18.82 12.59 -6.01
C ILE A 25 17.51 13.37 -6.31
N ALA A 26 16.36 12.88 -5.83
CA ALA A 26 15.05 13.48 -6.07
C ALA A 26 14.89 14.84 -5.37
N SER A 27 15.46 14.99 -4.17
CA SER A 27 15.49 16.25 -3.42
C SER A 27 16.50 17.26 -3.97
N GLY A 28 17.41 16.83 -4.85
CA GLY A 28 18.50 17.65 -5.38
C GLY A 28 19.65 17.86 -4.41
N LEU A 29 19.70 17.10 -3.30
CA LEU A 29 20.84 17.09 -2.37
C LEU A 29 22.09 16.49 -3.01
N ALA A 30 21.91 15.57 -3.97
CA ALA A 30 23.00 15.02 -4.76
C ALA A 30 22.68 15.10 -6.26
N SER A 31 23.55 15.78 -7.00
CA SER A 31 23.45 15.97 -8.46
C SER A 31 24.45 15.14 -9.26
N ASP A 32 25.34 14.41 -8.57
CA ASP A 32 26.41 13.62 -9.17
C ASP A 32 26.95 12.59 -8.17
N VAL A 33 27.77 11.66 -8.66
CA VAL A 33 28.36 10.59 -7.83
C VAL A 33 29.28 11.15 -6.73
N GLY A 34 29.90 12.31 -6.94
CA GLY A 34 30.74 12.99 -5.96
C GLY A 34 29.92 13.54 -4.80
N SER A 35 28.85 14.30 -5.10
CA SER A 35 27.94 14.83 -4.07
C SER A 35 27.22 13.73 -3.29
N LEU A 36 26.84 12.61 -3.94
CA LEU A 36 26.38 11.40 -3.23
C LEU A 36 27.42 10.82 -2.26
N ARG A 37 28.71 10.89 -2.60
CA ARG A 37 29.75 10.42 -1.69
C ARG A 37 29.87 11.34 -0.48
N GLU A 38 29.79 12.65 -0.69
CA GLU A 38 29.86 13.66 0.38
C GLU A 38 28.72 13.50 1.38
N THR A 39 27.49 13.22 0.93
CA THR A 39 26.37 12.94 1.83
C THR A 39 26.58 11.65 2.62
N LEU A 40 27.05 10.58 1.96
CA LEU A 40 27.36 9.29 2.62
C LEU A 40 28.50 9.41 3.66
N GLU A 41 29.48 10.28 3.44
CA GLU A 41 30.58 10.59 4.39
C GLU A 41 30.09 11.18 5.72
N MET A 42 28.92 11.81 5.72
CA MET A 42 28.30 12.40 6.91
C MET A 42 27.49 11.40 7.75
N THR A 43 27.35 10.16 7.28
CA THR A 43 26.50 9.14 7.93
C THR A 43 27.19 8.45 9.11
N LEU A 44 26.39 7.86 10.01
CA LEU A 44 26.91 6.97 11.07
C LEU A 44 27.69 5.77 10.48
N TYR A 45 27.31 5.31 9.28
CA TYR A 45 28.04 4.24 8.60
C TYR A 45 29.50 4.63 8.36
N ALA A 46 29.74 5.82 7.79
CA ALA A 46 31.09 6.32 7.52
C ALA A 46 31.93 6.52 8.80
N LYS A 47 31.28 6.76 9.95
CA LYS A 47 31.96 6.82 11.26
C LYS A 47 32.37 5.45 11.79
N GLN A 48 31.69 4.39 11.39
CA GLN A 48 31.89 3.03 11.92
C GLN A 48 32.65 2.11 10.96
N PHE A 49 32.56 2.38 9.65
CA PHE A 49 33.06 1.51 8.58
C PHE A 49 33.70 2.34 7.46
N ASN A 50 34.51 1.67 6.63
CA ASN A 50 35.11 2.31 5.46
C ASN A 50 34.11 2.36 4.29
N LEU A 51 33.91 3.55 3.71
CA LEU A 51 33.01 3.76 2.57
C LEU A 51 33.37 2.96 1.31
N LEU A 52 34.62 2.50 1.18
CA LEU A 52 35.01 1.61 0.09
C LEU A 52 34.14 0.34 0.04
N TYR A 53 33.61 -0.12 1.18
CA TYR A 53 32.70 -1.25 1.24
C TYR A 53 31.29 -0.92 0.70
N LEU A 54 30.87 0.34 0.70
CA LEU A 54 29.59 0.79 0.12
C LEU A 54 29.68 1.08 -1.37
N ALA A 55 30.85 1.41 -1.89
CA ALA A 55 31.00 1.84 -3.29
C ALA A 55 30.42 0.82 -4.29
N GLY A 56 30.57 -0.48 -4.02
CA GLY A 56 29.98 -1.54 -4.83
C GLY A 56 28.45 -1.56 -4.77
N ALA A 57 27.88 -1.43 -3.58
CA ALA A 57 26.43 -1.41 -3.36
C ALA A 57 25.78 -0.15 -3.99
N VAL A 58 26.39 1.03 -3.80
CA VAL A 58 25.93 2.29 -4.41
C VAL A 58 25.87 2.16 -5.94
N ARG A 59 26.90 1.60 -6.58
CA ARG A 59 26.90 1.42 -8.04
C ARG A 59 25.81 0.45 -8.50
N ARG A 60 25.57 -0.64 -7.78
CA ARG A 60 24.48 -1.58 -8.11
C ARG A 60 23.13 -0.90 -7.98
N VAL A 61 22.89 -0.21 -6.87
CA VAL A 61 21.65 0.50 -6.64
C VAL A 61 21.41 1.61 -7.66
N LEU A 62 22.43 2.41 -8.02
CA LEU A 62 22.30 3.43 -9.06
C LEU A 62 21.93 2.82 -10.41
N ARG A 63 22.52 1.66 -10.75
CA ARG A 63 22.14 0.92 -11.96
C ARG A 63 20.69 0.42 -11.89
N GLU A 64 20.27 -0.13 -10.74
CA GLU A 64 18.87 -0.55 -10.55
C GLU A 64 17.89 0.64 -10.68
N LEU A 65 18.26 1.81 -10.16
CA LEU A 65 17.45 3.04 -10.28
C LEU A 65 17.40 3.56 -11.72
N GLU A 66 18.49 3.42 -12.47
CA GLU A 66 18.57 3.78 -13.89
C GLU A 66 17.76 2.82 -14.77
N GLU A 67 17.96 1.50 -14.60
CA GLU A 67 17.22 0.45 -15.33
C GLU A 67 15.71 0.53 -15.05
N GLY A 68 15.32 0.85 -13.81
CA GLY A 68 13.92 1.09 -13.43
C GLY A 68 13.34 2.43 -13.92
N GLY A 69 14.14 3.27 -14.57
CA GLY A 69 13.71 4.57 -15.10
C GLY A 69 13.42 5.61 -14.01
N PHE A 70 13.97 5.46 -12.81
CA PHE A 70 13.81 6.41 -11.69
C PHE A 70 14.88 7.51 -11.73
N VAL A 71 16.07 7.22 -12.24
CA VAL A 71 17.21 8.14 -12.33
C VAL A 71 17.79 8.11 -13.73
N GLU A 72 18.12 9.28 -14.27
CA GLU A 72 18.95 9.45 -15.47
C GLU A 72 20.40 9.67 -15.05
N VAL A 73 21.35 8.95 -15.69
CA VAL A 73 22.78 9.09 -15.47
C VAL A 73 23.45 9.62 -16.74
N GLU A 74 24.04 10.82 -16.66
CA GLU A 74 24.77 11.43 -17.79
C GLU A 74 26.22 11.72 -17.38
N GLY A 75 27.14 10.83 -17.77
CA GLY A 75 28.53 10.90 -17.32
C GLY A 75 28.62 10.72 -15.80
N ASN A 76 28.89 11.80 -15.07
CA ASN A 76 28.86 11.81 -13.61
C ASN A 76 27.58 12.42 -13.02
N GLY A 77 26.74 13.05 -13.85
CA GLY A 77 25.51 13.71 -13.42
C GLY A 77 24.40 12.71 -13.11
N LEU A 78 23.63 13.00 -12.06
CA LEU A 78 22.51 12.19 -11.59
C LEU A 78 21.27 13.08 -11.48
N LYS A 79 20.16 12.60 -12.03
CA LYS A 79 18.90 13.34 -12.00
C LYS A 79 17.71 12.40 -11.87
N ALA A 80 16.83 12.66 -10.90
CA ALA A 80 15.60 11.89 -10.78
C ALA A 80 14.63 12.24 -11.92
N THR A 81 14.09 11.20 -12.56
CA THR A 81 13.02 11.33 -13.55
C THR A 81 11.72 11.78 -12.87
N PRO A 82 10.68 12.21 -13.61
CA PRO A 82 9.36 12.45 -13.02
C PRO A 82 8.82 11.23 -12.26
N LEU A 83 9.10 10.02 -12.76
CA LEU A 83 8.74 8.77 -12.09
C LEU A 83 9.52 8.58 -10.80
N GLY A 84 10.85 8.74 -10.82
CA GLY A 84 11.67 8.62 -9.61
C GLY A 84 11.31 9.63 -8.53
N LYS A 85 11.03 10.88 -8.92
CA LYS A 85 10.50 11.89 -7.99
C LYS A 85 9.19 11.43 -7.36
N ARG A 86 8.26 10.92 -8.18
CA ARG A 86 6.97 10.46 -7.67
C ARG A 86 7.11 9.28 -6.71
N VAL A 87 7.98 8.32 -7.01
CA VAL A 87 8.28 7.19 -6.11
C VAL A 87 8.85 7.69 -4.79
N SER A 88 9.79 8.64 -4.83
CA SER A 88 10.35 9.25 -3.63
C SER A 88 9.30 10.00 -2.79
N GLU A 89 8.38 10.74 -3.43
CA GLU A 89 7.29 11.47 -2.74
C GLU A 89 6.28 10.52 -2.08
N LEU A 90 6.02 9.37 -2.72
CA LEU A 90 5.14 8.33 -2.19
C LEU A 90 5.79 7.53 -1.06
N TYR A 91 7.11 7.68 -0.87
CA TYR A 91 7.92 6.96 0.11
C TYR A 91 7.96 5.43 -0.11
N VAL A 92 7.76 5.01 -1.36
CA VAL A 92 7.69 3.60 -1.77
C VAL A 92 9.08 3.13 -2.19
N ASP A 93 9.45 1.89 -1.85
CA ASP A 93 10.71 1.31 -2.31
C ASP A 93 10.73 1.23 -3.86
N PRO A 94 11.80 1.67 -4.53
CA PRO A 94 11.86 1.64 -6.00
C PRO A 94 11.65 0.25 -6.64
N ARG A 95 11.99 -0.84 -5.94
CA ARG A 95 11.66 -2.21 -6.35
C ARG A 95 10.17 -2.49 -6.25
N SER A 96 9.50 -2.05 -5.19
CA SER A 96 8.04 -2.12 -5.08
C SER A 96 7.37 -1.38 -6.22
N ALA A 97 7.83 -0.17 -6.54
CA ALA A 97 7.34 0.61 -7.67
C ALA A 97 7.55 -0.13 -9.00
N SER A 98 8.72 -0.73 -9.20
CA SER A 98 9.02 -1.51 -10.41
C SER A 98 8.06 -2.69 -10.57
N LEU A 99 7.88 -3.50 -9.52
CA LEU A 99 6.97 -4.65 -9.53
C LEU A 99 5.52 -4.26 -9.83
N MET A 100 5.04 -3.16 -9.23
CA MET A 100 3.69 -2.67 -9.51
C MET A 100 3.56 -2.20 -10.96
N ILE A 101 4.54 -1.46 -11.48
CA ILE A 101 4.52 -0.93 -12.85
C ILE A 101 4.59 -2.06 -13.88
N GLU A 102 5.46 -3.04 -13.66
CA GLU A 102 5.60 -4.23 -14.50
C GLU A 102 4.27 -4.99 -14.57
N CYS A 103 3.69 -5.32 -13.41
CA CYS A 103 2.39 -5.99 -13.35
C CYS A 103 1.30 -5.22 -14.10
N LEU A 104 1.16 -3.91 -13.86
CA LEU A 104 0.13 -3.07 -14.48
C LEU A 104 0.31 -2.91 -15.99
N LYS A 105 1.54 -2.98 -16.51
CA LYS A 105 1.82 -2.80 -17.94
C LYS A 105 1.77 -4.09 -18.75
N GLU A 106 2.30 -5.17 -18.20
CA GLU A 106 2.66 -6.36 -18.98
C GLU A 106 1.63 -7.48 -18.86
N ARG A 107 0.81 -7.47 -17.81
CA ARG A 107 -0.22 -8.49 -17.61
C ARG A 107 -1.35 -8.34 -18.62
N GLU A 108 -1.62 -9.39 -19.39
CA GLU A 108 -2.64 -9.40 -20.44
C GLU A 108 -4.03 -9.79 -19.92
N GLU A 109 -4.08 -10.64 -18.88
CA GLU A 109 -5.35 -11.09 -18.31
C GLU A 109 -6.06 -9.93 -17.59
N LYS A 110 -7.38 -10.02 -17.53
CA LYS A 110 -8.19 -9.05 -16.80
C LYS A 110 -7.83 -9.05 -15.32
N PHE A 111 -7.63 -7.86 -14.77
CA PHE A 111 -7.37 -7.70 -13.34
C PHE A 111 -8.63 -7.98 -12.53
N SER A 112 -8.50 -8.86 -11.53
CA SER A 112 -9.45 -9.00 -10.44
C SER A 112 -8.96 -8.27 -9.19
N GLU A 113 -9.77 -8.24 -8.15
CA GLU A 113 -9.35 -7.70 -6.85
C GLU A 113 -8.18 -8.49 -6.28
N LEU A 114 -8.18 -9.82 -6.46
CA LEU A 114 -7.05 -10.66 -6.06
C LEU A 114 -5.78 -10.28 -6.83
N THR A 115 -5.87 -9.93 -8.11
CA THR A 115 -4.70 -9.49 -8.90
C THR A 115 -4.04 -8.26 -8.27
N TYR A 116 -4.81 -7.21 -7.99
CA TYR A 116 -4.27 -5.99 -7.38
C TYR A 116 -3.74 -6.23 -5.96
N LEU A 117 -4.46 -7.05 -5.16
CA LEU A 117 -4.03 -7.39 -3.80
C LEU A 117 -2.75 -8.22 -3.79
N HIS A 118 -2.63 -9.20 -4.70
CA HIS A 118 -1.42 -10.01 -4.84
C HIS A 118 -0.23 -9.18 -5.33
N MET A 119 -0.47 -8.25 -6.25
CA MET A 119 0.55 -7.31 -6.73
C MET A 119 1.14 -6.51 -5.56
N VAL A 120 0.31 -5.83 -4.76
CA VAL A 120 0.82 -5.03 -3.63
C VAL A 120 1.39 -5.91 -2.52
N ALA A 121 0.83 -7.10 -2.29
CA ALA A 121 1.33 -8.03 -1.27
C ALA A 121 2.68 -8.68 -1.61
N SER A 122 3.05 -8.69 -2.89
CA SER A 122 4.35 -9.20 -3.36
C SER A 122 5.46 -8.15 -3.30
N THR A 123 5.13 -6.89 -3.00
CA THR A 123 6.12 -5.82 -2.92
C THR A 123 6.97 -5.91 -1.64
N PRO A 124 8.26 -5.50 -1.67
CA PRO A 124 9.12 -5.42 -0.49
C PRO A 124 8.58 -4.57 0.67
N ASP A 125 7.71 -3.60 0.38
CA ASP A 125 7.08 -2.73 1.38
C ASP A 125 5.99 -3.45 2.19
N MET A 126 5.46 -4.58 1.69
CA MET A 126 4.48 -5.38 2.42
C MET A 126 5.16 -6.44 3.29
N VAL A 127 4.65 -6.60 4.52
CA VAL A 127 5.06 -7.70 5.39
C VAL A 127 4.57 -9.03 4.84
N ARG A 128 5.43 -10.06 4.89
CA ARG A 128 5.04 -11.44 4.56
C ARG A 128 4.56 -12.16 5.81
N LEU A 129 3.51 -12.95 5.68
CA LEU A 129 3.04 -13.81 6.76
C LEU A 129 3.83 -15.11 6.78
N TYR A 130 4.11 -15.61 7.99
CA TYR A 130 4.72 -16.92 8.15
C TYR A 130 3.76 -18.03 7.69
N LEU A 131 4.33 -19.06 7.04
CA LEU A 131 3.61 -20.24 6.59
C LEU A 131 3.77 -21.40 7.56
N ARG A 132 2.65 -21.90 8.08
CA ARG A 132 2.60 -23.13 8.86
C ARG A 132 2.52 -24.34 7.92
N ARG A 133 3.01 -25.49 8.38
CA ARG A 133 3.01 -26.74 7.59
C ARG A 133 1.65 -27.12 7.00
N GLY A 134 0.55 -26.87 7.73
CA GLY A 134 -0.80 -27.16 7.24
C GLY A 134 -1.37 -26.15 6.26
N GLU A 135 -0.65 -25.05 5.97
CA GLU A 135 -1.14 -24.00 5.09
C GLU A 135 -0.75 -24.19 3.63
N TYR A 136 0.35 -24.91 3.37
CA TYR A 136 0.84 -25.20 2.02
C TYR A 136 -0.26 -25.84 1.16
N GLU A 137 -0.89 -26.91 1.67
CA GLU A 137 -1.90 -27.67 0.91
C GLU A 137 -3.04 -26.81 0.37
N TRP A 138 -3.59 -25.90 1.18
CA TRP A 138 -4.70 -25.07 0.71
C TRP A 138 -4.22 -23.87 -0.12
N LEU A 139 -3.02 -23.34 0.12
CA LEU A 139 -2.44 -22.27 -0.69
C LEU A 139 -2.06 -22.78 -2.08
N ASP A 140 -1.45 -23.96 -2.17
CA ASP A 140 -1.15 -24.63 -3.45
C ASP A 140 -2.43 -24.84 -4.26
N LYS A 141 -3.51 -25.29 -3.61
CA LYS A 141 -4.81 -25.40 -4.26
C LYS A 141 -5.33 -24.05 -4.78
N VAL A 142 -5.12 -22.95 -4.05
CA VAL A 142 -5.48 -21.61 -4.54
C VAL A 142 -4.65 -21.23 -5.76
N VAL A 143 -3.36 -21.57 -5.79
CA VAL A 143 -2.51 -21.35 -6.96
C VAL A 143 -3.06 -22.12 -8.16
N GLU A 144 -3.35 -23.41 -8.00
CA GLU A 144 -3.92 -24.25 -9.07
C GLU A 144 -5.29 -23.73 -9.57
N ASP A 145 -6.19 -23.37 -8.65
CA ASP A 145 -7.56 -23.00 -8.98
C ASP A 145 -7.68 -21.55 -9.51
N ARG A 146 -6.75 -20.67 -9.15
CA ARG A 146 -6.87 -19.21 -9.38
C ARG A 146 -5.61 -18.57 -9.98
N GLU A 147 -4.73 -19.35 -10.62
CA GLU A 147 -3.49 -18.87 -11.25
C GLU A 147 -3.75 -17.64 -12.15
N ALA A 148 -4.80 -17.69 -12.98
CA ALA A 148 -5.19 -16.63 -13.91
C ALA A 148 -5.64 -15.31 -13.24
N GLU A 149 -5.80 -15.28 -11.91
CA GLU A 149 -6.07 -14.07 -11.13
C GLU A 149 -4.83 -13.55 -10.40
N LEU A 150 -3.73 -14.30 -10.36
CA LEU A 150 -2.51 -13.89 -9.66
C LEU A 150 -1.78 -12.82 -10.46
N ALA A 151 -1.15 -11.89 -9.72
CA ALA A 151 -0.32 -10.83 -10.31
C ALA A 151 0.94 -11.34 -11.01
N PHE A 152 1.53 -12.40 -10.48
CA PHE A 152 2.79 -12.99 -10.93
C PHE A 152 2.62 -14.50 -11.03
N PRO A 153 3.30 -15.17 -11.98
CA PRO A 153 3.30 -16.62 -12.05
C PRO A 153 4.03 -17.23 -10.84
N PRO A 154 3.68 -18.47 -10.45
CA PRO A 154 4.41 -19.16 -9.39
C PRO A 154 5.87 -19.41 -9.81
N PRO A 155 6.87 -19.04 -9.00
CA PRO A 155 8.26 -19.25 -9.33
C PRO A 155 8.64 -20.75 -9.25
N PRO A 156 9.56 -21.23 -10.09
CA PRO A 156 9.99 -22.63 -10.10
C PRO A 156 10.96 -22.97 -8.96
N ASP A 157 11.63 -21.98 -8.39
CA ASP A 157 12.54 -22.16 -7.26
C ASP A 157 11.73 -22.37 -5.97
N PRO A 158 12.00 -23.43 -5.18
CA PRO A 158 11.24 -23.73 -3.96
C PRO A 158 11.28 -22.63 -2.89
N ASP A 159 12.42 -21.95 -2.72
CA ASP A 159 12.56 -20.92 -1.69
C ASP A 159 11.79 -19.65 -2.12
N GLU A 160 11.87 -19.29 -3.41
CA GLU A 160 11.06 -18.22 -3.98
C GLU A 160 9.55 -18.54 -3.96
N TYR A 161 9.19 -19.81 -4.15
CA TYR A 161 7.81 -20.27 -4.08
C TYR A 161 7.24 -20.15 -2.66
N GLU A 162 8.03 -20.44 -1.63
CA GLU A 162 7.61 -20.20 -0.25
C GLU A 162 7.32 -18.71 0.01
N PHE A 163 8.17 -17.81 -0.50
CA PHE A 163 7.92 -16.36 -0.40
C PHE A 163 6.69 -15.91 -1.20
N PHE A 164 6.46 -16.51 -2.37
CA PHE A 164 5.28 -16.28 -3.18
C PHE A 164 4.01 -16.66 -2.42
N LEU A 165 3.96 -17.86 -1.83
CA LEU A 165 2.84 -18.32 -1.02
C LEU A 165 2.61 -17.43 0.22
N ALA A 166 3.69 -16.94 0.85
CA ALA A 166 3.61 -16.02 1.97
C ALA A 166 2.97 -14.67 1.58
N SER A 167 3.29 -14.14 0.39
CA SER A 167 2.66 -12.95 -0.17
C SER A 167 1.22 -13.21 -0.63
N LEU A 168 0.94 -14.37 -1.21
CA LEU A 168 -0.42 -14.80 -1.56
C LEU A 168 -1.31 -14.89 -0.32
N LYS A 169 -0.81 -15.43 0.79
CA LYS A 169 -1.53 -15.48 2.07
C LYS A 169 -1.97 -14.09 2.54
N VAL A 170 -1.13 -13.07 2.38
CA VAL A 170 -1.47 -11.67 2.69
C VAL A 170 -2.55 -11.13 1.74
N ALA A 171 -2.45 -11.43 0.44
CA ALA A 171 -3.45 -11.01 -0.54
C ALA A 171 -4.82 -11.60 -0.25
N LEU A 172 -4.87 -12.88 0.13
CA LEU A 172 -6.11 -13.58 0.52
C LEU A 172 -6.69 -13.06 1.83
N LEU A 173 -5.84 -12.72 2.82
CA LEU A 173 -6.28 -12.02 4.03
C LEU A 173 -6.97 -10.71 3.69
N LEU A 174 -6.36 -9.89 2.83
CA LEU A 174 -6.94 -8.62 2.39
C LEU A 174 -8.24 -8.83 1.61
N LEU A 175 -8.33 -9.90 0.81
CA LEU A 175 -9.54 -10.27 0.08
C LEU A 175 -10.67 -10.64 1.05
N ASP A 176 -10.40 -11.51 2.03
CA ASP A 176 -11.39 -11.88 3.04
C ASP A 176 -11.78 -10.68 3.93
N TRP A 177 -10.85 -9.76 4.18
CA TRP A 177 -11.10 -8.51 4.90
C TRP A 177 -12.10 -7.62 4.17
N ILE A 178 -11.94 -7.41 2.86
CA ILE A 178 -12.88 -6.60 2.06
C ILE A 178 -14.20 -7.32 1.75
N GLU A 179 -14.26 -8.63 1.94
CA GLU A 179 -15.50 -9.43 1.87
C GLU A 179 -16.28 -9.46 3.19
N GLU A 180 -15.82 -8.70 4.19
CA GLU A 180 -16.44 -8.51 5.50
C GLU A 180 -16.43 -9.75 6.40
N ASN A 181 -15.47 -10.65 6.20
CA ASN A 181 -15.32 -11.78 7.11
C ASN A 181 -15.00 -11.27 8.54
N PRO A 182 -15.61 -11.88 9.59
CA PRO A 182 -15.40 -11.47 10.97
C PRO A 182 -13.93 -11.50 11.39
N ASP A 183 -13.54 -10.57 12.26
CA ASP A 183 -12.18 -10.47 12.80
C ASP A 183 -11.66 -11.81 13.35
N ASP A 184 -12.46 -12.52 14.15
CA ASP A 184 -12.08 -13.83 14.73
C ASP A 184 -11.76 -14.88 13.66
N TYR A 185 -12.53 -14.89 12.56
CA TYR A 185 -12.23 -15.77 11.43
C TYR A 185 -10.89 -15.40 10.79
N LEU A 186 -10.60 -14.11 10.59
CA LEU A 186 -9.34 -13.68 10.01
C LEU A 186 -8.14 -14.03 10.90
N TYR A 187 -8.28 -13.83 12.21
CA TYR A 187 -7.25 -14.15 13.20
C TYR A 187 -6.93 -15.65 13.20
N GLU A 188 -7.95 -16.50 13.19
CA GLU A 188 -7.78 -17.95 13.19
C GLU A 188 -7.27 -18.48 11.84
N ARG A 189 -7.86 -18.01 10.73
CA ARG A 189 -7.56 -18.53 9.38
C ARG A 189 -6.15 -18.19 8.93
N TYR A 190 -5.68 -16.98 9.24
CA TYR A 190 -4.39 -16.47 8.76
C TYR A 190 -3.30 -16.47 9.83
N ASP A 191 -3.64 -16.88 11.06
CA ASP A 191 -2.75 -16.88 12.22
C ASP A 191 -2.14 -15.50 12.51
N ILE A 192 -3.02 -14.52 12.72
CA ILE A 192 -2.63 -13.13 12.95
C ILE A 192 -3.35 -12.54 14.15
N GLY A 193 -2.77 -11.48 14.72
CA GLY A 193 -3.44 -10.65 15.72
C GLY A 193 -4.12 -9.41 15.12
N PRO A 194 -4.87 -8.66 15.96
CA PRO A 194 -5.47 -7.38 15.56
C PRO A 194 -4.44 -6.33 15.11
N GLY A 195 -3.25 -6.34 15.71
CA GLY A 195 -2.16 -5.43 15.33
C GLY A 195 -1.60 -5.72 13.95
N ASP A 196 -1.42 -7.00 13.61
CA ASP A 196 -0.94 -7.42 12.30
C ASP A 196 -1.96 -7.07 11.22
N LEU A 197 -3.25 -7.37 11.45
CA LEU A 197 -4.33 -7.01 10.53
C LEU A 197 -4.35 -5.51 10.27
N TYR A 198 -4.30 -4.69 11.33
CA TYR A 198 -4.28 -3.24 11.20
C TYR A 198 -3.09 -2.76 10.36
N SER A 199 -1.88 -3.26 10.65
CA SER A 199 -0.68 -2.88 9.90
C SER A 199 -0.76 -3.28 8.43
N ILE A 200 -1.20 -4.51 8.13
CA ILE A 200 -1.35 -5.02 6.77
C ILE A 200 -2.37 -4.20 5.99
N VAL A 201 -3.51 -3.87 6.60
CA VAL A 201 -4.55 -3.04 5.98
C VAL A 201 -4.03 -1.64 5.67
N GLN A 202 -3.32 -1.01 6.60
CA GLN A 202 -2.71 0.31 6.38
C GLN A 202 -1.68 0.29 5.24
N THR A 203 -0.78 -0.69 5.25
CA THR A 203 0.21 -0.85 4.18
C THR A 203 -0.46 -1.13 2.84
N GLY A 204 -1.51 -1.97 2.83
CA GLY A 204 -2.29 -2.27 1.63
C GLY A 204 -3.01 -1.04 1.07
N GLU A 205 -3.64 -0.23 1.92
CA GLU A 205 -4.25 1.04 1.52
C GLU A 205 -3.22 1.98 0.88
N TRP A 206 -2.05 2.13 1.51
CA TRP A 206 -0.98 3.00 1.02
C TRP A 206 -0.39 2.51 -0.31
N LEU A 207 -0.13 1.21 -0.47
CA LEU A 207 0.41 0.66 -1.70
C LEU A 207 -0.60 0.71 -2.85
N LEU A 208 -1.90 0.48 -2.59
CA LEU A 208 -2.95 0.68 -3.59
C LEU A 208 -3.07 2.17 -4.01
N TYR A 209 -2.90 3.09 -3.07
CA TYR A 209 -2.78 4.51 -3.38
C TYR A 209 -1.57 4.79 -4.27
N ALA A 210 -0.39 4.26 -3.92
CA ALA A 210 0.82 4.42 -4.71
C ALA A 210 0.65 3.86 -6.13
N ALA A 211 0.11 2.64 -6.26
CA ALA A 211 -0.20 2.04 -7.56
C ALA A 211 -1.13 2.93 -8.39
N SER A 212 -2.15 3.56 -7.79
CA SER A 212 -3.04 4.50 -8.47
C SER A 212 -2.32 5.76 -8.95
N GLU A 213 -1.39 6.30 -8.16
CA GLU A 213 -0.61 7.48 -8.52
C GLU A 213 0.40 7.19 -9.64
N LEU A 214 1.06 6.03 -9.59
CA LEU A 214 1.97 5.55 -10.64
C LEU A 214 1.21 5.29 -11.94
N SER A 215 0.04 4.64 -11.86
CA SER A 215 -0.85 4.41 -13.01
C SER A 215 -1.23 5.74 -13.68
N ARG A 216 -1.60 6.76 -12.88
CA ARG A 216 -1.97 8.09 -13.41
C ARG A 216 -0.81 8.76 -14.13
N LEU A 217 0.39 8.69 -13.54
CA LEU A 217 1.60 9.29 -14.10
C LEU A 217 1.99 8.62 -15.43
N LEU A 218 1.81 7.31 -15.53
CA LEU A 218 2.17 6.51 -16.70
C LEU A 218 1.06 6.44 -17.77
N GLY A 219 -0.12 7.02 -17.49
CA GLY A 219 -1.24 7.02 -18.42
C GLY A 219 -2.04 5.71 -18.47
N LEU A 220 -1.87 4.83 -17.49
CA LEU A 220 -2.58 3.55 -17.36
C LEU A 220 -3.95 3.78 -16.70
N TYR A 221 -4.80 4.54 -17.39
CA TYR A 221 -6.05 5.06 -16.83
C TYR A 221 -7.10 3.98 -16.58
N GLU A 222 -7.00 2.86 -17.27
CA GLU A 222 -7.85 1.66 -17.12
C GLU A 222 -7.81 1.05 -15.73
N HIS A 223 -6.78 1.29 -14.92
CA HIS A 223 -6.68 0.77 -13.55
C HIS A 223 -7.17 1.75 -12.48
N LEU A 224 -7.33 3.04 -12.80
CA LEU A 224 -7.50 4.08 -11.77
C LEU A 224 -8.78 3.92 -10.96
N ARG A 225 -9.87 3.52 -11.60
CA ARG A 225 -11.17 3.39 -10.93
C ARG A 225 -11.12 2.21 -9.96
N GLU A 226 -10.64 1.07 -10.42
CA GLU A 226 -10.53 -0.19 -9.70
C GLU A 226 -9.60 -0.02 -8.50
N LEU A 227 -8.41 0.56 -8.70
CA LEU A 227 -7.47 0.86 -7.62
C LEU A 227 -8.06 1.83 -6.58
N SER A 228 -8.78 2.87 -7.04
CA SER A 228 -9.41 3.84 -6.14
C SER A 228 -10.52 3.21 -5.29
N LEU A 229 -11.36 2.37 -5.90
CA LEU A 229 -12.43 1.65 -5.20
C LEU A 229 -11.84 0.62 -4.23
N LEU A 230 -10.90 -0.21 -4.69
CA LEU A 230 -10.27 -1.24 -3.90
C LEU A 230 -9.52 -0.65 -2.70
N LYS A 231 -8.84 0.49 -2.88
CA LYS A 231 -8.22 1.21 -1.77
C LYS A 231 -9.22 1.55 -0.66
N GLN A 232 -10.40 2.08 -1.02
CA GLN A 232 -11.43 2.40 -0.01
C GLN A 232 -11.99 1.14 0.64
N ARG A 233 -12.21 0.07 -0.15
CA ARG A 233 -12.66 -1.22 0.38
C ARG A 233 -11.65 -1.79 1.37
N VAL A 234 -10.34 -1.75 1.06
CA VAL A 234 -9.26 -2.19 1.95
C VAL A 234 -9.22 -1.31 3.21
N LYS A 235 -9.25 0.01 3.08
CA LYS A 235 -9.24 0.93 4.23
C LYS A 235 -10.32 0.59 5.27
N TYR A 236 -11.53 0.30 4.81
CA TYR A 236 -12.69 0.11 5.69
C TYR A 236 -13.05 -1.36 5.95
N GLY A 237 -12.50 -2.28 5.18
CA GLY A 237 -12.81 -3.72 5.23
C GLY A 237 -14.19 -4.05 4.73
N VAL A 238 -14.70 -3.34 3.73
CA VAL A 238 -16.10 -3.50 3.31
C VAL A 238 -16.26 -3.84 1.85
N ARG A 239 -17.39 -4.47 1.55
CA ARG A 239 -17.87 -4.61 0.18
C ARG A 239 -18.27 -3.24 -0.38
N GLN A 240 -18.29 -3.17 -1.71
CA GLN A 240 -18.49 -1.90 -2.41
C GLN A 240 -19.79 -1.19 -2.02
N GLU A 241 -20.87 -1.93 -1.76
CA GLU A 241 -22.16 -1.35 -1.40
C GLU A 241 -22.19 -0.59 -0.06
N LEU A 242 -21.17 -0.78 0.80
CA LEU A 242 -21.10 -0.10 2.10
C LEU A 242 -20.21 1.14 2.09
N LEU A 243 -19.49 1.43 0.98
CA LEU A 243 -18.53 2.53 0.90
C LEU A 243 -19.15 3.88 1.25
N GLU A 244 -20.40 4.09 0.87
CA GLU A 244 -21.15 5.30 1.19
C GLU A 244 -21.40 5.41 2.71
N LEU A 245 -21.81 4.32 3.37
CA LEU A 245 -22.14 4.31 4.80
C LEU A 245 -20.89 4.46 5.70
N VAL A 246 -19.78 3.82 5.35
CA VAL A 246 -18.51 3.95 6.11
C VAL A 246 -17.84 5.32 5.95
N SER A 247 -18.30 6.15 5.01
CA SER A 247 -17.88 7.54 4.93
C SER A 247 -18.36 8.38 6.13
N ILE A 248 -19.42 7.92 6.82
CA ILE A 248 -19.96 8.57 8.01
C ILE A 248 -19.00 8.36 9.18
N LYS A 249 -18.53 9.45 9.78
CA LYS A 249 -17.62 9.40 10.94
C LYS A 249 -18.24 8.60 12.08
N GLY A 250 -17.55 7.54 12.50
CA GLY A 250 -17.99 6.66 13.59
C GLY A 250 -18.76 5.41 13.13
N ILE A 251 -18.98 5.26 11.82
CA ILE A 251 -19.46 4.02 11.20
C ILE A 251 -18.27 3.24 10.68
N GLY A 252 -18.01 2.10 11.31
CA GLY A 252 -17.10 1.08 10.78
C GLY A 252 -17.87 -0.05 10.11
N ARG A 253 -17.13 -1.05 9.60
CA ARG A 253 -17.63 -2.25 8.91
C ARG A 253 -18.90 -2.86 9.50
N VAL A 254 -18.86 -3.24 10.78
CA VAL A 254 -19.99 -3.93 11.46
C VAL A 254 -21.26 -3.08 11.47
N ARG A 255 -21.13 -1.77 11.75
CA ARG A 255 -22.28 -0.85 11.81
C ARG A 255 -22.81 -0.53 10.43
N ALA A 256 -21.94 -0.38 9.43
CA ALA A 256 -22.35 -0.17 8.05
C ALA A 256 -23.15 -1.37 7.54
N ARG A 257 -22.69 -2.59 7.81
CA ARG A 257 -23.42 -3.81 7.44
C ARG A 257 -24.75 -3.92 8.18
N ALA A 258 -24.80 -3.54 9.46
CA ALA A 258 -26.05 -3.51 10.22
C ALA A 258 -27.06 -2.53 9.62
N LEU A 259 -26.66 -1.29 9.30
CA LEU A 259 -27.49 -0.30 8.60
C LEU A 259 -28.04 -0.85 7.29
N TYR A 260 -27.14 -1.35 6.44
CA TYR A 260 -27.50 -1.85 5.10
C TYR A 260 -28.51 -3.01 5.18
N SER A 261 -28.31 -3.92 6.13
CA SER A 261 -29.20 -5.09 6.32
C SER A 261 -30.59 -4.70 6.85
N HIS A 262 -30.71 -3.55 7.51
CA HIS A 262 -31.98 -3.00 7.98
C HIS A 262 -32.62 -2.01 6.98
N GLY A 263 -32.09 -1.92 5.76
CA GLY A 263 -32.67 -1.13 4.68
C GLY A 263 -32.06 0.27 4.48
N PHE A 264 -31.16 0.71 5.35
CA PHE A 264 -30.46 2.00 5.22
C PHE A 264 -29.21 1.81 4.37
N LYS A 265 -29.32 2.02 3.06
CA LYS A 265 -28.29 1.69 2.07
C LYS A 265 -27.47 2.90 1.62
N SER A 266 -27.96 4.11 1.88
CA SER A 266 -27.36 5.36 1.46
C SER A 266 -27.33 6.40 2.59
N LEU A 267 -26.59 7.50 2.39
CA LEU A 267 -26.63 8.65 3.31
C LEU A 267 -28.03 9.25 3.39
N VAL A 268 -28.76 9.23 2.27
CA VAL A 268 -30.14 9.75 2.20
C VAL A 268 -31.06 8.95 3.11
N ASP A 269 -31.00 7.62 3.05
CA ASP A 269 -31.81 6.75 3.92
C ASP A 269 -31.55 7.05 5.40
N VAL A 270 -30.29 7.29 5.78
CA VAL A 270 -29.91 7.62 7.17
C VAL A 270 -30.44 9.00 7.60
N VAL A 271 -30.53 9.96 6.69
CA VAL A 271 -31.06 11.30 6.99
C VAL A 271 -32.58 11.26 7.17
N GLU A 272 -33.27 10.53 6.30
CA GLU A 272 -34.73 10.41 6.29
C GLU A 272 -35.27 9.54 7.44
N ALA A 273 -34.48 8.58 7.91
CA ALA A 273 -34.84 7.70 9.04
C ALA A 273 -35.13 8.47 10.33
N ASP A 274 -36.10 7.99 11.12
CA ASP A 274 -36.29 8.51 12.48
C ASP A 274 -35.13 8.09 13.40
N GLU A 275 -34.77 8.94 14.38
CA GLU A 275 -33.70 8.64 15.34
C GLU A 275 -33.98 7.33 16.09
N ASP A 276 -35.25 7.10 16.43
CA ASP A 276 -35.70 5.87 17.11
C ASP A 276 -35.62 4.63 16.22
N GLU A 277 -35.74 4.76 14.90
CA GLU A 277 -35.57 3.65 13.96
C GLU A 277 -34.10 3.24 13.87
N LEU A 278 -33.20 4.22 13.73
CA LEU A 278 -31.76 3.99 13.73
C LEU A 278 -31.28 3.40 15.07
N ALA A 279 -31.83 3.86 16.19
CA ALA A 279 -31.47 3.41 17.53
C ALA A 279 -31.88 1.96 17.84
N ARG A 280 -32.78 1.37 17.04
CA ARG A 280 -33.19 -0.04 17.15
C ARG A 280 -32.21 -1.00 16.47
N ILE A 281 -31.34 -0.49 15.60
CA ILE A 281 -30.41 -1.32 14.85
C ILE A 281 -29.34 -1.86 15.81
N PRO A 282 -29.04 -3.18 15.78
CA PRO A 282 -27.96 -3.74 16.58
C PRO A 282 -26.66 -2.95 16.38
N SER A 283 -25.96 -2.67 17.47
CA SER A 283 -24.72 -1.86 17.52
C SER A 283 -24.87 -0.33 17.29
N ILE A 284 -26.09 0.16 17.08
CA ILE A 284 -26.41 1.59 16.92
C ILE A 284 -27.38 1.99 18.03
N GLY A 285 -26.84 2.44 19.16
CA GLY A 285 -27.65 2.96 20.26
C GLY A 285 -28.14 4.40 20.01
N PRO A 286 -29.03 4.92 20.88
CA PRO A 286 -29.63 6.26 20.73
C PRO A 286 -28.61 7.40 20.56
N THR A 287 -27.51 7.37 21.33
CA THR A 287 -26.44 8.36 21.22
C THR A 287 -25.75 8.35 19.86
N LEU A 288 -25.57 7.16 19.28
CA LEU A 288 -24.95 7.06 17.96
C LEU A 288 -25.93 7.47 16.87
N ALA A 289 -27.19 7.02 16.94
CA ALA A 289 -28.25 7.43 16.02
C ALA A 289 -28.33 8.95 15.85
N ARG A 290 -28.35 9.70 16.96
CA ARG A 290 -28.32 11.17 16.94
C ARG A 290 -27.09 11.72 16.23
N ARG A 291 -25.90 11.23 16.60
CA ARG A 291 -24.62 11.67 16.01
C ARG A 291 -24.53 11.36 14.52
N LEU A 292 -25.16 10.28 14.05
CA LEU A 292 -25.22 9.96 12.62
C LEU A 292 -26.03 11.00 11.86
N LYS A 293 -27.22 11.36 12.37
CA LYS A 293 -28.04 12.41 11.75
C LYS A 293 -27.30 13.75 11.74
N GLU A 294 -26.67 14.13 12.85
CA GLU A 294 -25.84 15.36 12.92
C GLU A 294 -24.68 15.32 11.92
N ALA A 295 -23.95 14.21 11.82
CA ALA A 295 -22.79 14.08 10.94
C ALA A 295 -23.15 14.20 9.45
N VAL A 296 -24.32 13.69 9.04
CA VAL A 296 -24.79 13.82 7.66
C VAL A 296 -25.38 15.21 7.39
N LEU A 297 -26.10 15.81 8.34
CA LEU A 297 -26.71 17.14 8.22
C LEU A 297 -25.68 18.29 8.24
N GLU A 298 -24.57 18.16 8.97
CA GLU A 298 -23.49 19.15 8.99
C GLU A 298 -22.71 19.26 7.67
N GLY A 299 -23.03 18.43 6.66
CA GLY A 299 -22.42 18.53 5.35
C GLY A 299 -20.90 18.41 5.42
N LYS A 300 -20.37 17.49 6.25
CA LYS A 300 -18.97 17.07 6.18
C LYS A 300 -18.82 15.75 5.45
N PRO A 301 -18.99 15.69 4.11
CA PRO A 301 -18.25 14.72 3.34
C PRO A 301 -16.77 15.08 3.48
N LEU A 302 -15.96 14.19 4.05
CA LEU A 302 -14.52 14.24 3.81
C LEU A 302 -14.26 13.76 2.38
N PRO A 303 -13.22 14.29 1.74
CA PRO A 303 -13.30 14.91 0.43
C PRO A 303 -13.70 13.93 -0.67
N GLU A 304 -14.57 14.40 -1.56
CA GLU A 304 -14.75 13.83 -2.88
C GLU A 304 -13.39 13.53 -3.50
N ALA A 305 -13.28 12.36 -4.13
CA ALA A 305 -12.32 12.15 -5.19
C ALA A 305 -12.56 13.23 -6.26
N ARG A 306 -11.90 14.38 -6.11
CA ARG A 306 -11.78 15.34 -7.20
C ARG A 306 -10.94 14.67 -8.27
N VAL A 307 -11.61 14.22 -9.32
CA VAL A 307 -11.00 14.18 -10.65
C VAL A 307 -10.62 15.63 -10.95
N GLU A 308 -9.37 16.00 -10.66
CA GLU A 308 -8.88 17.34 -10.95
C GLU A 308 -8.84 17.58 -12.46
N SER A 309 -9.88 18.22 -12.95
CA SER A 309 -9.81 18.99 -14.18
C SER A 309 -8.85 20.15 -13.97
N ARG A 310 -7.68 20.05 -14.62
CA ARG A 310 -6.69 21.11 -14.90
C ARG A 310 -7.07 22.53 -14.45
N ARG A 311 -6.29 23.12 -13.54
CA ARG A 311 -5.85 24.53 -13.62
C ARG A 311 -4.65 24.79 -12.71
N ARG A 312 -3.67 25.52 -13.29
CA ARG A 312 -2.36 25.92 -12.76
C ARG A 312 -2.41 26.47 -11.32
N ALA A 313 -1.45 26.06 -10.49
CA ALA A 313 -1.09 26.77 -9.26
C ALA A 313 0.43 26.99 -9.20
N THR A 314 0.80 28.25 -9.02
CA THR A 314 2.13 28.81 -8.85
C THR A 314 2.63 28.72 -7.40
N LEU A 315 3.95 28.82 -7.26
CA LEU A 315 4.84 28.40 -6.16
C LEU A 315 4.86 29.24 -4.86
N ASP A 316 3.80 29.94 -4.47
CA ASP A 316 3.89 30.93 -3.36
C ASP A 316 3.25 30.49 -2.03
N ARG A 317 3.47 29.25 -1.56
CA ARG A 317 2.96 28.86 -0.23
C ARG A 317 3.90 28.07 0.68
N PHE A 318 5.20 28.13 0.43
CA PHE A 318 6.22 27.65 1.36
C PHE A 318 7.30 28.72 1.59
N LEU A 319 6.90 29.82 2.23
CA LEU A 319 7.75 30.73 3.00
C LEU A 319 7.02 31.11 4.29
#